data_AF-A0A533XKX2-F1
#
_entry.id   AF-A0A533XKX2-F1
#
_cell.length_a   1.000
_cell.length_b   1.000
_cell.length_c   1.000
_cell.angle_alpha   90.00
_cell.angle_beta   90.00
_cell.angle_gamma   90.00
#
_symmetry.space_group_name_H-M   'P 1'
#
loop_
_entity.id
_entity.type
_entity.pdbx_description
1 polymer ?
#
loop_
_entity_poly.entity_id
_entity_poly.type
_entity_poly.pdbx_seq_one_letter_code
_entity_poly.pdbx_strand_id
1 'polypeptide(L)'
;NFNLKDSQTEVTADTVFNALNIPVQRSYYDNDEAIKRLMSGEISAMIILTGAPQATLAKVKKEDGVHFLPLDQESLQNHDLRDLFANYLPAEITHQNYPNLIAEGTTVPTIANRALLVAYTWPENSPRYKRVAKFVDAFFNKIDQFNTPSRHPKWREVNLSAEMPGWVRFKPAAEWLAAHRNQAVSANPDSTVGQSSPELRLAFEKFMENYASSSGRKTLSTKEREMLFARFIKILAESKAEQAAAR
;
A
#
# COMPACT_ATOMS: atom_id res chain seq x y z
N ASN A 1 -3.51 -10.93 21.25
CA ASN A 1 -2.40 -11.71 20.65
C ASN A 1 -1.58 -10.84 19.72
N PHE A 2 -0.30 -10.67 20.02
CA PHE A 2 0.66 -9.80 19.30
C PHE A 2 1.42 -10.56 18.19
N ASN A 3 0.97 -11.76 17.84
CA ASN A 3 1.65 -12.70 16.95
C ASN A 3 2.93 -13.28 17.59
N LEU A 4 3.78 -13.94 16.81
CA LEU A 4 5.07 -14.47 17.27
C LEU A 4 5.99 -13.34 17.76
N LYS A 5 6.84 -13.66 18.74
CA LYS A 5 7.88 -12.75 19.24
C LYS A 5 8.84 -12.34 18.13
N ASP A 6 9.29 -11.09 18.20
CA ASP A 6 10.19 -10.43 17.24
C ASP A 6 9.61 -10.34 15.81
N SER A 7 8.31 -10.59 15.65
CA SER A 7 7.64 -10.45 14.35
C SER A 7 7.37 -8.99 14.04
N GLN A 8 7.26 -8.67 12.75
CA GLN A 8 6.86 -7.32 12.32
C GLN A 8 5.46 -6.94 12.84
N THR A 9 4.59 -7.94 13.07
CA THR A 9 3.26 -7.73 13.67
C THR A 9 3.39 -7.28 15.12
N GLU A 10 4.26 -7.92 15.93
CA GLU A 10 4.50 -7.50 17.32
C GLU A 10 5.06 -6.07 17.35
N VAL A 11 6.10 -5.77 16.58
CA VAL A 11 6.72 -4.42 16.55
C VAL A 11 5.70 -3.34 16.19
N THR A 12 4.84 -3.61 15.21
CA THR A 12 3.80 -2.66 14.78
C THR A 12 2.72 -2.52 15.83
N ALA A 13 2.27 -3.63 16.43
CA ALA A 13 1.31 -3.61 17.51
C ALA A 13 1.83 -2.82 18.70
N ASP A 14 3.07 -3.06 19.12
CA ASP A 14 3.72 -2.32 20.20
C ASP A 14 3.74 -0.82 19.93
N THR A 15 4.12 -0.43 18.72
CA THR A 15 4.11 0.99 18.30
C THR A 15 2.72 1.60 18.42
N VAL A 16 1.70 0.91 17.92
CA VAL A 16 0.30 1.37 17.97
C VAL A 16 -0.20 1.48 19.41
N PHE A 17 -0.14 0.40 20.20
CA PHE A 17 -0.68 0.40 21.56
C PHE A 17 0.06 1.36 22.49
N ASN A 18 1.37 1.54 22.31
CA ASN A 18 2.15 2.53 23.06
C ASN A 18 1.75 3.97 22.68
N ALA A 19 1.60 4.28 21.39
CA ALA A 19 1.18 5.60 20.94
C ALA A 19 -0.22 5.97 21.46
N LEU A 20 -1.12 4.98 21.54
CA LEU A 20 -2.48 5.17 22.06
C LEU A 20 -2.55 5.15 23.59
N ASN A 21 -1.46 4.79 24.29
CA ASN A 21 -1.43 4.56 25.73
C ASN A 21 -2.53 3.59 26.21
N ILE A 22 -2.77 2.52 25.43
CA ILE A 22 -3.76 1.50 25.76
C ILE A 22 -3.04 0.34 26.47
N PRO A 23 -3.39 0.03 27.74
CA PRO A 23 -2.78 -1.09 28.45
C PRO A 23 -3.25 -2.42 27.84
N VAL A 24 -2.32 -3.37 27.73
CA VAL A 24 -2.57 -4.68 27.11
C VAL A 24 -1.96 -5.82 27.90
N GLN A 25 -2.68 -6.94 27.97
CA GLN A 25 -2.09 -8.23 28.32
C GLN A 25 -1.69 -8.94 27.04
N ARG A 26 -0.39 -9.18 26.87
CA ARG A 26 0.16 -9.76 25.63
C ARG A 26 0.07 -11.28 25.64
N SER A 27 -0.13 -11.83 24.45
CA SER A 27 -0.03 -13.27 24.15
C SER A 27 0.67 -13.44 22.80
N TYR A 28 1.26 -14.63 22.59
CA TYR A 28 2.20 -14.89 21.51
C TYR A 28 1.90 -16.23 20.80
N TYR A 29 0.96 -16.18 19.87
CA TYR A 29 0.51 -17.30 19.05
C TYR A 29 0.64 -16.93 17.57
N ASP A 30 0.94 -17.90 16.70
CA ASP A 30 0.81 -17.69 15.26
C ASP A 30 -0.64 -17.42 14.85
N ASN A 31 -0.86 -17.04 13.58
CA ASN A 31 -2.19 -16.66 13.10
C ASN A 31 -3.23 -17.80 13.18
N ASP A 32 -2.80 -19.05 12.95
CA ASP A 32 -3.71 -20.20 12.87
C ASP A 32 -4.17 -20.63 14.27
N GLU A 33 -3.30 -20.51 15.27
CA GLU A 33 -3.65 -20.74 16.66
C GLU A 33 -4.42 -19.56 17.25
N ALA A 34 -3.99 -18.32 16.96
CA ALA A 34 -4.63 -17.12 17.47
C ALA A 34 -6.10 -17.01 17.06
N ILE A 35 -6.45 -17.33 15.81
CA ILE A 35 -7.83 -17.25 15.34
C ILE A 35 -8.74 -18.27 16.05
N LYS A 36 -8.26 -19.48 16.32
CA LYS A 36 -9.02 -20.50 17.07
C LYS A 36 -9.25 -20.04 18.51
N ARG A 37 -8.20 -19.50 19.14
CA ARG A 37 -8.29 -18.98 20.51
C ARG A 37 -9.22 -17.78 20.61
N LEU A 38 -9.20 -16.90 19.61
CA LEU A 38 -10.13 -15.78 19.50
C LEU A 38 -11.58 -16.28 19.41
N MET A 39 -11.86 -17.23 18.53
CA MET A 39 -13.20 -17.83 18.36
C MET A 39 -13.67 -18.57 19.62
N SER A 40 -12.75 -19.18 20.38
CA SER A 40 -13.08 -19.84 21.66
C SER A 40 -13.25 -18.88 22.84
N GLY A 41 -12.90 -17.60 22.68
CA GLY A 41 -12.95 -16.60 23.75
C GLY A 41 -11.75 -16.62 24.70
N GLU A 42 -10.72 -17.42 24.45
CA GLU A 42 -9.50 -17.47 25.28
C GLU A 42 -8.66 -16.19 25.15
N ILE A 43 -8.72 -15.53 23.99
CA ILE A 43 -8.15 -14.19 23.79
C ILE A 43 -9.22 -13.24 23.28
N SER A 44 -9.15 -11.97 23.67
CA SER A 44 -10.14 -10.96 23.27
C SER A 44 -9.89 -10.38 21.87
N ALA A 45 -8.65 -10.41 21.40
CA ALA A 45 -8.27 -9.87 20.10
C ALA A 45 -6.99 -10.52 19.56
N MET A 46 -6.88 -10.57 18.24
CA MET A 46 -5.64 -10.86 17.53
C MET A 46 -5.25 -9.67 16.64
N ILE A 47 -3.96 -9.38 16.55
CA ILE A 47 -3.43 -8.38 15.62
C ILE A 47 -2.80 -9.12 14.45
N ILE A 48 -3.01 -8.61 13.24
CA ILE A 48 -2.43 -9.15 12.02
C ILE A 48 -1.97 -8.01 11.12
N LEU A 49 -0.71 -8.09 10.68
CA LEU A 49 -0.13 -7.20 9.69
C LEU A 49 0.16 -8.02 8.42
N THR A 50 -0.65 -7.82 7.38
CA THR A 50 -0.58 -8.64 6.16
C THR A 50 -1.06 -7.87 4.95
N GLY A 51 -0.65 -8.32 3.76
CA GLY A 51 -1.34 -7.98 2.53
C GLY A 51 -2.74 -8.60 2.52
N ALA A 52 -3.78 -7.78 2.31
CA ALA A 52 -5.13 -8.26 2.08
C ALA A 52 -5.33 -8.71 0.61
N PRO A 53 -6.16 -9.73 0.35
CA PRO A 53 -6.84 -10.59 1.32
C PRO A 53 -5.91 -11.70 1.87
N GLN A 54 -6.04 -12.01 3.16
CA GLN A 54 -5.38 -13.17 3.76
C GLN A 54 -6.32 -14.39 3.75
N ALA A 55 -5.84 -15.54 3.26
CA ALA A 55 -6.69 -16.69 2.95
C ALA A 55 -7.41 -17.28 4.18
N THR A 56 -6.80 -17.26 5.36
CA THR A 56 -7.44 -17.75 6.59
C THR A 56 -8.56 -16.82 7.02
N LEU A 57 -8.33 -15.51 7.04
CA LEU A 57 -9.34 -14.50 7.35
C LEU A 57 -10.51 -14.48 6.35
N ALA A 58 -10.26 -14.75 5.06
CA ALA A 58 -11.31 -14.80 4.04
C ALA A 58 -12.37 -15.90 4.30
N LYS A 59 -12.03 -16.91 5.09
CA LYS A 59 -12.95 -18.00 5.45
C LYS A 59 -13.79 -17.70 6.69
N VAL A 60 -13.38 -16.72 7.50
CA VAL A 60 -14.07 -16.30 8.72
C VAL A 60 -15.37 -15.61 8.34
N LYS A 61 -16.43 -15.89 9.08
CA LYS A 61 -17.77 -15.35 8.86
C LYS A 61 -18.25 -14.58 10.07
N LYS A 62 -19.29 -13.78 9.88
CA LYS A 62 -19.94 -13.04 10.96
C LYS A 62 -20.47 -13.96 12.08
N GLU A 63 -20.90 -15.16 11.74
CA GLU A 63 -21.40 -16.16 12.71
C GLU A 63 -20.31 -16.69 13.64
N ASP A 64 -19.03 -16.54 13.27
CA ASP A 64 -17.90 -16.91 14.13
C ASP A 64 -17.68 -15.93 15.30
N GLY A 65 -18.53 -14.89 15.41
CA GLY A 65 -18.54 -13.98 16.56
C GLY A 65 -17.41 -12.96 16.58
N VAL A 66 -16.71 -12.75 15.46
CA VAL A 66 -15.58 -11.84 15.33
C VAL A 66 -15.82 -10.75 14.29
N HIS A 67 -15.10 -9.64 14.40
CA HIS A 67 -15.17 -8.51 13.48
C HIS A 67 -13.83 -7.76 13.46
N PHE A 68 -13.61 -6.95 12.41
CA PHE A 68 -12.47 -6.03 12.36
C PHE A 68 -12.76 -4.79 13.21
N LEU A 69 -11.76 -4.32 13.95
CA LEU A 69 -11.84 -3.07 14.70
C LEU A 69 -11.32 -1.92 13.82
N PRO A 70 -12.05 -0.81 13.71
CA PRO A 70 -11.58 0.38 13.03
C PRO A 70 -10.43 1.05 13.79
N LEU A 71 -9.47 1.60 13.06
CA LEU A 71 -8.39 2.42 13.59
C LEU A 71 -8.39 3.75 12.83
N ASP A 72 -9.12 4.70 13.37
CA ASP A 72 -9.22 6.09 12.89
C ASP A 72 -9.61 7.04 14.03
N GLN A 73 -9.63 8.34 13.73
CA GLN A 73 -9.89 9.37 14.74
C GLN A 73 -11.35 9.35 15.20
N GLU A 74 -12.28 8.93 14.35
CA GLU A 74 -13.71 8.83 14.67
C GLU A 74 -14.00 7.73 15.69
N SER A 75 -13.31 6.59 15.58
CA SER A 75 -13.46 5.43 16.47
C SER A 75 -12.64 5.58 17.75
N LEU A 76 -11.54 6.32 17.71
CA LEU A 76 -10.61 6.53 18.83
C LEU A 76 -10.61 8.00 19.30
N GLN A 77 -11.79 8.56 19.56
CA GLN A 77 -11.99 10.00 19.85
C GLN A 77 -11.16 10.55 21.02
N ASN A 78 -10.81 9.68 21.99
CA ASN A 78 -10.03 10.04 23.17
C ASN A 78 -8.51 9.82 23.00
N HIS A 79 -8.06 9.49 21.79
CA HIS A 79 -6.66 9.23 21.48
C HIS A 79 -6.14 10.18 20.39
N ASP A 80 -4.87 10.53 20.50
CA ASP A 80 -4.15 11.30 19.48
C ASP A 80 -3.48 10.35 18.48
N LEU A 81 -3.92 10.40 17.22
CA LEU A 81 -3.41 9.53 16.16
C LEU A 81 -2.35 10.22 15.28
N ARG A 82 -1.99 11.48 15.55
CA ARG A 82 -1.10 12.25 14.68
C ARG A 82 0.26 11.59 14.49
N ASP A 83 0.87 11.11 15.56
CA ASP A 83 2.18 10.45 15.50
C ASP A 83 2.12 9.11 14.76
N LEU A 84 0.99 8.40 14.86
CA LEU A 84 0.76 7.16 14.13
C LEU A 84 0.61 7.46 12.63
N PHE A 85 -0.21 8.44 12.26
CA PHE A 85 -0.42 8.83 10.87
C PHE A 85 0.76 9.56 10.23
N ALA A 86 1.74 10.01 11.03
CA ALA A 86 3.02 10.49 10.50
C ALA A 86 3.89 9.34 9.94
N ASN A 87 3.75 8.13 10.50
CA ASN A 87 4.63 6.99 10.21
C ASN A 87 3.96 5.88 9.38
N TYR A 88 2.63 5.81 9.40
CA TYR A 88 1.83 4.83 8.67
C TYR A 88 0.93 5.49 7.62
N LEU A 89 0.56 4.71 6.61
CA LEU A 89 -0.38 5.14 5.59
C LEU A 89 -1.82 4.87 6.04
N PRO A 90 -2.79 5.76 5.75
CA PRO A 90 -4.20 5.40 5.88
C PRO A 90 -4.52 4.26 4.92
N ALA A 91 -5.36 3.34 5.37
CA ALA A 91 -5.82 2.20 4.57
C ALA A 91 -7.24 1.82 4.96
N GLU A 92 -7.87 1.02 4.11
CA GLU A 92 -9.23 0.52 4.34
C GLU A 92 -9.27 -0.98 4.08
N ILE A 93 -10.04 -1.68 4.91
CA ILE A 93 -10.41 -3.06 4.68
C ILE A 93 -11.81 -3.05 4.04
N THR A 94 -11.97 -3.70 2.89
CA THR A 94 -13.21 -3.62 2.10
C THR A 94 -13.91 -4.97 1.97
N HIS A 95 -15.15 -4.95 1.49
CA HIS A 95 -15.90 -6.15 1.10
C HIS A 95 -15.12 -7.05 0.12
N GLN A 96 -14.39 -6.48 -0.84
CA GLN A 96 -13.59 -7.26 -1.79
C GLN A 96 -12.42 -7.99 -1.11
N ASN A 97 -11.97 -7.52 0.06
CA ASN A 97 -10.96 -8.23 0.85
C ASN A 97 -11.59 -9.38 1.64
N TYR A 98 -12.71 -9.11 2.34
CA TYR A 98 -13.33 -10.06 3.26
C TYR A 98 -14.87 -9.99 3.17
N PRO A 99 -15.48 -10.60 2.14
CA PRO A 99 -16.92 -10.45 1.86
C PRO A 99 -17.82 -11.08 2.92
N ASN A 100 -17.31 -12.03 3.70
CA ASN A 100 -18.03 -12.70 4.79
C ASN A 100 -18.05 -11.90 6.10
N LEU A 101 -17.25 -10.82 6.19
CA LEU A 101 -17.10 -10.00 7.39
C LEU A 101 -17.46 -8.53 7.17
N ILE A 102 -17.31 -8.02 5.94
CA ILE A 102 -17.59 -6.63 5.59
C ILE A 102 -18.75 -6.57 4.62
N ALA A 103 -19.79 -5.81 4.96
CA ALA A 103 -20.96 -5.65 4.11
C ALA A 103 -20.60 -4.88 2.82
N GLU A 104 -21.29 -5.19 1.73
CA GLU A 104 -21.10 -4.45 0.47
C GLU A 104 -21.39 -2.95 0.67
N GLY A 105 -20.54 -2.10 0.08
CA GLY A 105 -20.62 -0.64 0.25
C GLY A 105 -20.06 -0.10 1.57
N THR A 106 -19.52 -0.95 2.45
CA THR A 106 -18.89 -0.55 3.71
C THR A 106 -17.39 -0.84 3.73
N THR A 107 -16.67 -0.11 4.58
CA THR A 107 -15.23 -0.27 4.80
C THR A 107 -14.91 -0.19 6.29
N VAL A 108 -13.76 -0.75 6.68
CA VAL A 108 -13.20 -0.59 8.03
C VAL A 108 -11.87 0.16 7.89
N PRO A 109 -11.78 1.41 8.39
CA PRO A 109 -10.55 2.19 8.29
C PRO A 109 -9.46 1.61 9.20
N THR A 110 -8.23 1.67 8.73
CA THR A 110 -7.05 1.13 9.41
C THR A 110 -5.78 1.82 8.93
N ILE A 111 -4.63 1.30 9.33
CA ILE A 111 -3.31 1.75 8.89
C ILE A 111 -2.58 0.67 8.11
N ALA A 112 -1.69 1.08 7.21
CA ALA A 112 -0.80 0.21 6.47
C ALA A 112 0.66 0.65 6.63
N ASN A 113 1.55 -0.33 6.63
CA ASN A 113 2.98 -0.14 6.45
C ASN A 113 3.36 -0.25 4.96
N ARG A 114 4.64 -0.02 4.66
CA ARG A 114 5.22 -0.28 3.34
C ARG A 114 6.07 -1.55 3.42
N ALA A 115 5.86 -2.48 2.51
CA ALA A 115 6.77 -3.61 2.31
C ALA A 115 7.90 -3.19 1.35
N LEU A 116 9.14 -3.40 1.76
CA LEU A 116 10.34 -3.03 0.99
C LEU A 116 11.15 -4.28 0.68
N LEU A 117 11.70 -4.34 -0.54
CA LEU A 117 12.76 -5.28 -0.86
C LEU A 117 14.11 -4.60 -0.62
N VAL A 118 14.80 -5.01 0.44
CA VAL A 118 16.05 -4.39 0.88
C VAL A 118 17.23 -5.29 0.53
N ALA A 119 18.32 -4.67 0.06
CA ALA A 119 19.58 -5.34 -0.21
C ALA A 119 20.73 -4.66 0.53
N TYR A 120 21.74 -5.43 0.93
CA TYR A 120 22.97 -4.89 1.49
C TYR A 120 23.75 -4.10 0.42
N THR A 121 24.32 -2.97 0.82
CA THR A 121 25.16 -2.11 -0.04
C THR A 121 26.55 -2.72 -0.24
N TRP A 122 26.61 -3.81 -1.02
CA TRP A 122 27.90 -4.41 -1.40
C TRP A 122 28.74 -3.41 -2.18
N PRO A 123 30.08 -3.44 -2.05
CA PRO A 123 30.95 -2.63 -2.89
C PRO A 123 30.64 -2.83 -4.38
N GLU A 124 30.61 -1.73 -5.12
CA GLU A 124 30.41 -1.78 -6.58
C GLU A 124 31.43 -2.74 -7.21
N ASN A 125 31.01 -3.40 -8.28
CA ASN A 125 31.79 -4.42 -9.01
C ASN A 125 32.11 -5.73 -8.25
N SER A 126 31.77 -5.85 -6.96
CA SER A 126 31.90 -7.12 -6.25
C SER A 126 31.01 -8.21 -6.88
N PRO A 127 31.39 -9.51 -6.76
CA PRO A 127 30.56 -10.60 -7.26
C PRO A 127 29.13 -10.60 -6.68
N ARG A 128 28.97 -10.20 -5.41
CA ARG A 128 27.65 -10.09 -4.76
C ARG A 128 26.83 -8.94 -5.35
N TYR A 129 27.44 -7.76 -5.52
CA TYR A 129 26.78 -6.62 -6.19
C TYR A 129 26.26 -7.01 -7.58
N LYS A 130 27.10 -7.63 -8.41
CA LYS A 130 26.74 -8.06 -9.78
C LYS A 130 25.57 -9.05 -9.80
N ARG A 131 25.50 -9.97 -8.82
CA ARG A 131 24.37 -10.91 -8.69
C ARG A 131 23.07 -10.21 -8.31
N VAL A 132 23.11 -9.26 -7.37
CA VAL A 132 21.92 -8.48 -6.99
C VAL A 132 21.48 -7.59 -8.15
N ALA A 133 22.42 -6.95 -8.86
CA ALA A 133 22.12 -6.17 -10.06
C ALA A 133 21.41 -7.02 -11.14
N LYS A 134 21.90 -8.23 -11.42
CA LYS A 134 21.26 -9.18 -12.33
C LYS A 134 19.86 -9.59 -11.86
N PHE A 135 19.69 -9.80 -10.55
CA PHE A 135 18.37 -10.09 -9.98
C PHE A 135 17.40 -8.92 -10.20
N VAL A 136 17.83 -7.67 -9.93
CA VAL A 136 17.01 -6.47 -10.14
C VAL A 136 16.55 -6.37 -11.58
N ASP A 137 17.47 -6.47 -12.54
CA ASP A 137 17.13 -6.44 -13.97
C ASP A 137 16.11 -7.53 -14.33
N ALA A 138 16.37 -8.78 -13.92
CA ALA A 138 15.47 -9.90 -14.23
C ALA A 138 14.10 -9.78 -13.56
N PHE A 139 14.04 -9.25 -12.33
CA PHE A 139 12.82 -9.08 -11.54
C PHE A 139 11.99 -7.92 -12.08
N PHE A 140 12.58 -6.76 -12.30
CA PHE A 140 11.88 -5.57 -12.78
C PHE A 140 11.34 -5.79 -14.20
N ASN A 141 12.11 -6.39 -15.10
CA ASN A 141 11.65 -6.74 -16.46
C ASN A 141 10.49 -7.76 -16.49
N LYS A 142 10.20 -8.45 -15.37
CA LYS A 142 9.13 -9.45 -15.28
C LYS A 142 8.10 -9.11 -14.22
N ILE A 143 8.08 -7.88 -13.71
CA ILE A 143 7.22 -7.52 -12.58
C ILE A 143 5.73 -7.72 -12.92
N ASP A 144 5.32 -7.45 -14.16
CA ASP A 144 3.94 -7.62 -14.60
C ASP A 144 3.47 -9.08 -14.60
N GLN A 145 4.40 -10.05 -14.68
CA GLN A 145 4.08 -11.47 -14.57
C GLN A 145 3.56 -11.85 -13.17
N PHE A 146 3.70 -10.96 -12.19
CA PHE A 146 3.15 -11.18 -10.85
C PHE A 146 1.68 -10.78 -10.74
N ASN A 147 1.09 -10.16 -11.76
CA ASN A 147 -0.32 -9.75 -11.74
C ASN A 147 -1.31 -10.88 -12.09
N THR A 148 -0.79 -12.09 -12.37
CA THR A 148 -1.56 -13.29 -12.69
C THR A 148 -2.40 -13.78 -11.50
N PRO A 149 -3.55 -14.44 -11.71
CA PRO A 149 -4.41 -14.95 -10.63
C PRO A 149 -3.76 -15.97 -9.68
N SER A 150 -2.68 -16.65 -10.09
CA SER A 150 -1.94 -17.60 -9.24
C SER A 150 -1.01 -16.94 -8.22
N ARG A 151 -0.86 -15.60 -8.29
CA ARG A 151 -0.03 -14.80 -7.39
C ARG A 151 -0.92 -13.99 -6.46
N HIS A 152 -0.33 -13.55 -5.35
CA HIS A 152 -1.05 -12.73 -4.38
C HIS A 152 -1.56 -11.41 -5.01
N PRO A 153 -2.83 -11.01 -4.82
CA PRO A 153 -3.38 -9.81 -5.44
C PRO A 153 -2.60 -8.52 -5.18
N LYS A 154 -1.93 -8.41 -4.02
CA LYS A 154 -1.06 -7.28 -3.66
C LYS A 154 0.09 -7.00 -4.63
N TRP A 155 0.48 -7.96 -5.48
CA TRP A 155 1.48 -7.70 -6.52
C TRP A 155 1.05 -6.59 -7.49
N ARG A 156 -0.27 -6.41 -7.70
CA ARG A 156 -0.83 -5.34 -8.54
C ARG A 156 -0.64 -3.95 -7.97
N GLU A 157 -0.35 -3.85 -6.68
CA GLU A 157 -0.15 -2.58 -5.97
C GLU A 157 1.34 -2.20 -5.90
N VAL A 158 2.24 -3.01 -6.46
CA VAL A 158 3.68 -2.71 -6.45
C VAL A 158 3.97 -1.48 -7.31
N ASN A 159 4.64 -0.51 -6.71
CA ASN A 159 5.16 0.66 -7.40
C ASN A 159 6.69 0.70 -7.30
N LEU A 160 7.38 0.26 -8.35
CA LEU A 160 8.85 0.26 -8.40
C LEU A 160 9.45 1.67 -8.34
N SER A 161 8.70 2.69 -8.75
CA SER A 161 9.16 4.08 -8.76
C SER A 161 9.00 4.78 -7.40
N ALA A 162 8.29 4.18 -6.45
CA ALA A 162 8.05 4.78 -5.13
C ALA A 162 9.36 5.03 -4.37
N GLU A 163 9.44 6.19 -3.74
CA GLU A 163 10.58 6.58 -2.90
C GLU A 163 10.24 6.38 -1.42
N MET A 164 11.26 6.00 -0.64
CA MET A 164 11.14 5.81 0.81
C MET A 164 12.09 6.79 1.51
N PRO A 165 11.57 7.77 2.27
CA PRO A 165 12.40 8.71 3.01
C PRO A 165 13.42 8.01 3.91
N GLY A 166 14.65 8.51 3.94
CA GLY A 166 15.75 7.94 4.73
C GLY A 166 16.42 6.70 4.11
N TRP A 167 15.92 6.17 2.99
CA TRP A 167 16.51 5.04 2.29
C TRP A 167 17.16 5.45 0.98
N VAL A 168 18.30 4.84 0.66
CA VAL A 168 18.99 5.04 -0.62
C VAL A 168 18.59 3.91 -1.57
N ARG A 169 18.02 4.26 -2.73
CA ARG A 169 17.69 3.28 -3.77
C ARG A 169 18.98 2.63 -4.29
N PHE A 170 18.97 1.31 -4.38
CA PHE A 170 20.09 0.55 -4.93
C PHE A 170 20.36 0.99 -6.38
N LYS A 171 21.61 1.38 -6.68
CA LYS A 171 22.00 2.04 -7.95
C LYS A 171 21.49 1.32 -9.22
N PRO A 172 21.63 -0.02 -9.38
CA PRO A 172 21.10 -0.73 -10.55
C PRO A 172 19.57 -0.62 -10.70
N ALA A 173 18.83 -0.53 -9.59
CA ALA A 173 17.38 -0.33 -9.62
C ALA A 173 17.03 1.10 -10.08
N ALA A 174 17.80 2.09 -9.64
CA ALA A 174 17.65 3.48 -10.09
C ALA A 174 17.96 3.63 -11.58
N GLU A 175 19.06 3.03 -12.04
CA GLU A 175 19.48 3.02 -13.46
C GLU A 175 18.43 2.33 -14.35
N TRP A 176 17.91 1.16 -13.91
CA TRP A 176 16.84 0.47 -14.64
C TRP A 176 15.61 1.37 -14.77
N LEU A 177 15.16 2.01 -13.69
CA LEU A 177 13.99 2.90 -13.73
C LEU A 177 14.22 4.11 -14.64
N ALA A 178 15.42 4.70 -14.63
CA ALA A 178 15.77 5.80 -15.52
C ALA A 178 15.71 5.38 -17.00
N ALA A 179 16.22 4.19 -17.33
CA ALA A 179 16.18 3.66 -18.69
C ALA A 179 14.76 3.30 -19.18
N HIS A 180 13.87 2.87 -18.27
CA HIS A 180 12.53 2.37 -18.60
C HIS A 180 11.39 3.37 -18.34
N ARG A 181 11.70 4.58 -17.84
CA ARG A 181 10.73 5.68 -17.64
C ARG A 181 9.96 6.03 -18.92
N ASN A 182 10.51 5.70 -20.09
CA ASN A 182 9.95 6.00 -21.40
C ASN A 182 9.10 4.86 -22.01
N GLN A 183 9.14 3.63 -21.47
CA GLN A 183 8.40 2.49 -22.03
C GLN A 183 7.00 2.32 -21.44
N ALA A 184 6.77 2.74 -20.19
CA ALA A 184 5.45 2.65 -19.54
C ALA A 184 4.37 3.53 -20.20
N VAL A 185 4.76 4.52 -21.00
CA VAL A 185 3.83 5.38 -21.78
C VAL A 185 3.44 4.71 -23.12
N SER A 186 4.08 3.60 -23.50
CA SER A 186 3.88 2.95 -24.81
C SER A 186 3.35 1.50 -24.72
N ALA A 187 3.12 0.96 -23.53
CA ALA A 187 2.78 -0.45 -23.32
C ALA A 187 1.27 -0.78 -23.25
N ASN A 188 0.38 0.18 -23.55
CA ASN A 188 -1.02 -0.12 -23.87
C ASN A 188 -1.32 0.30 -25.32
N PRO A 189 -1.29 -0.64 -26.28
CA PRO A 189 -1.76 -0.38 -27.65
C PRO A 189 -3.28 -0.14 -27.70
N ASP A 190 -4.03 -0.61 -26.68
CA ASP A 190 -5.50 -0.48 -26.58
C ASP A 190 -5.98 0.73 -25.76
N SER A 191 -5.07 1.53 -25.19
CA SER A 191 -5.42 2.85 -24.68
C SER A 191 -4.94 3.92 -25.64
N THR A 192 -5.54 3.93 -26.83
CA THR A 192 -5.75 5.20 -27.54
C THR A 192 -6.76 6.02 -26.74
N VAL A 193 -6.38 6.47 -25.54
CA VAL A 193 -7.00 7.67 -24.98
C VAL A 193 -6.53 8.76 -25.91
N GLY A 194 -7.42 9.12 -26.84
CA GLY A 194 -7.27 10.34 -27.60
C GLY A 194 -6.99 11.44 -26.59
N GLN A 195 -5.91 12.18 -26.80
CA GLN A 195 -5.49 13.28 -25.93
C GLN A 195 -6.45 14.46 -26.08
N SER A 196 -7.73 14.25 -25.81
CA SER A 196 -8.75 15.27 -25.71
C SER A 196 -8.80 15.71 -24.24
N SER A 197 -8.79 17.01 -24.00
CA SER A 197 -8.85 17.57 -22.63
C SER A 197 -10.03 17.06 -21.78
N PRO A 198 -11.20 16.67 -22.33
CA PRO A 198 -12.32 16.16 -21.53
C PRO A 198 -12.07 14.78 -20.91
N GLU A 199 -11.45 13.84 -21.65
CA GLU A 199 -11.18 12.48 -21.16
C GLU A 199 -10.10 12.47 -20.07
N LEU A 200 -9.04 13.26 -20.27
CA LEU A 200 -8.00 13.50 -19.26
C LEU A 200 -8.55 14.14 -18.00
N ARG A 201 -9.51 15.07 -18.15
CA ARG A 201 -10.18 15.71 -17.03
C ARG A 201 -11.04 14.72 -16.25
N LEU A 202 -11.81 13.89 -16.94
CA LEU A 202 -12.64 12.87 -16.30
C LEU A 202 -11.80 11.85 -15.51
N ALA A 203 -10.66 11.42 -16.05
CA ALA A 203 -9.75 10.51 -15.36
C ALA A 203 -9.11 11.17 -14.11
N PHE A 204 -8.73 12.44 -14.21
CA PHE A 204 -8.21 13.21 -13.08
C PHE A 204 -9.26 13.40 -11.99
N GLU A 205 -10.51 13.72 -12.35
CA GLU A 205 -11.60 13.90 -11.40
C GLU A 205 -11.90 12.61 -10.63
N LYS A 206 -11.97 11.46 -11.32
CA LYS A 206 -12.08 10.13 -10.68
C LYS A 206 -10.93 9.82 -9.74
N PHE A 207 -9.70 10.16 -10.12
CA PHE A 207 -8.53 10.00 -9.26
C PHE A 207 -8.65 10.85 -7.98
N MET A 208 -9.04 12.11 -8.12
CA MET A 208 -9.20 13.03 -6.99
C MET A 208 -10.33 12.62 -6.05
N GLU A 209 -11.43 12.06 -6.57
CA GLU A 209 -12.51 11.50 -5.77
C GLU A 209 -12.04 10.28 -4.98
N ASN A 210 -11.38 9.33 -5.64
CA ASN A 210 -10.83 8.15 -4.97
C ASN A 210 -9.75 8.52 -3.93
N TYR A 211 -8.93 9.52 -4.23
CA TYR A 211 -7.89 10.02 -3.32
C TYR A 211 -8.49 10.76 -2.11
N ALA A 212 -9.53 11.57 -2.29
CA ALA A 212 -10.20 12.24 -1.19
C ALA A 212 -10.93 11.25 -0.26
N SER A 213 -11.62 10.28 -0.85
CA SER A 213 -12.34 9.24 -0.10
C SER A 213 -11.39 8.35 0.71
N SER A 214 -10.20 8.02 0.18
CA SER A 214 -9.24 7.13 0.84
C SER A 214 -8.25 7.80 1.81
N SER A 215 -8.11 9.13 1.78
CA SER A 215 -7.09 9.84 2.57
C SER A 215 -7.64 10.60 3.78
N GLY A 216 -8.96 10.58 4.01
CA GLY A 216 -9.61 11.30 5.13
C GLY A 216 -9.39 12.82 5.13
N ARG A 217 -8.80 13.38 4.05
CA ARG A 217 -8.61 14.82 3.89
C ARG A 217 -9.94 15.45 3.49
N LYS A 218 -10.15 16.70 3.93
CA LYS A 218 -11.27 17.52 3.45
C LYS A 218 -11.34 17.44 1.93
N THR A 219 -12.54 17.19 1.41
CA THR A 219 -12.83 17.26 -0.01
C THR A 219 -12.32 18.59 -0.54
N LEU A 220 -11.32 18.53 -1.43
CA LEU A 220 -10.72 19.72 -2.03
C LEU A 220 -11.82 20.54 -2.72
N SER A 221 -11.79 21.85 -2.52
CA SER A 221 -12.71 22.77 -3.17
C SER A 221 -12.56 22.70 -4.70
N THR A 222 -13.60 23.09 -5.43
CA THR A 222 -13.57 23.15 -6.91
C THR A 222 -12.36 23.94 -7.41
N LYS A 223 -12.04 25.05 -6.76
CA LYS A 223 -10.90 25.91 -7.09
C LYS A 223 -9.54 25.19 -6.89
N GLU A 224 -9.39 24.42 -5.82
CA GLU A 224 -8.17 23.64 -5.57
C GLU A 224 -8.01 22.49 -6.57
N ARG A 225 -9.10 21.80 -6.90
CA ARG A 225 -9.10 20.75 -7.94
C ARG A 225 -8.72 21.32 -9.30
N GLU A 226 -9.22 22.50 -9.66
CA GLU A 226 -8.85 23.20 -10.90
C GLU A 226 -7.37 23.59 -10.92
N MET A 227 -6.83 24.10 -9.81
CA MET A 227 -5.40 24.42 -9.71
C MET A 227 -4.52 23.17 -9.84
N LEU A 228 -4.91 22.07 -9.20
CA LEU A 228 -4.18 20.80 -9.31
C LEU A 228 -4.26 20.22 -10.72
N PHE A 229 -5.42 20.32 -11.39
CA PHE A 229 -5.56 19.89 -12.77
C PHE A 229 -4.68 20.74 -13.71
N ALA A 230 -4.68 22.06 -13.55
CA ALA A 230 -3.82 22.95 -14.32
C ALA A 230 -2.33 22.62 -14.13
N ARG A 231 -1.92 22.32 -12.89
CA ARG A 231 -0.55 21.88 -12.57
C ARG A 231 -0.24 20.52 -13.19
N PHE A 232 -1.16 19.57 -13.14
CA PHE A 232 -1.04 18.26 -13.77
C PHE A 232 -0.84 18.37 -15.29
N ILE A 233 -1.63 19.21 -15.97
CA ILE A 233 -1.47 19.48 -17.42
C ILE A 233 -0.12 20.12 -17.72
N LYS A 234 0.34 21.07 -16.89
CA LYS A 234 1.66 21.69 -17.05
C LYS A 234 2.80 20.66 -16.95
N ILE A 235 2.75 19.77 -15.95
CA ILE A 235 3.74 18.70 -15.77
C ILE A 235 3.72 17.73 -16.97
N LEU A 236 2.54 17.39 -17.48
CA LEU A 236 2.44 16.55 -18.68
C LEU A 236 3.05 17.23 -19.92
N ALA A 237 2.86 18.53 -20.07
CA ALA A 237 3.44 19.30 -21.18
C ALA A 237 4.97 19.41 -21.05
N GLU A 238 5.49 19.67 -19.84
CA GLU A 238 6.93 19.70 -19.55
C GLU A 238 7.58 18.34 -19.81
N SER A 239 6.95 17.25 -19.36
CA SER A 239 7.42 15.88 -19.62
C SER A 239 7.46 15.54 -21.12
N LYS A 240 6.48 16.01 -21.91
CA LYS A 240 6.48 15.85 -23.37
C LYS A 240 7.57 16.69 -24.05
N ALA A 241 7.84 17.89 -23.56
CA ALA A 241 8.90 18.75 -24.08
C ALA A 241 10.28 18.15 -23.81
N GLU A 242 10.51 17.60 -22.61
CA GLU A 242 11.72 16.85 -22.28
C GLU A 242 11.88 15.60 -23.16
N GLN A 243 10.79 14.88 -23.47
CA GLN A 243 10.79 13.75 -24.41
C GLN A 243 11.18 14.17 -25.84
N ALA A 244 10.75 15.35 -26.31
CA ALA A 244 11.08 15.85 -27.64
C ALA A 244 12.54 16.32 -27.75
N ALA A 245 13.10 16.86 -26.65
CA ALA A 245 14.49 17.31 -26.60
C ALA A 245 15.51 16.16 -26.43
N ALA A 246 15.06 14.99 -25.97
CA ALA A 246 15.90 13.80 -25.75
C ALA A 246 15.93 12.82 -26.95
N ARG A 247 15.30 13.16 -28.08
CA ARG A 247 15.37 12.45 -29.36
C ARG A 247 16.27 13.17 -30.34
#